data_AF-A0A957DDH2-F1
#
_entry.id   AF-A0A957DDH2-F1
#
_cell.length_a   1.000
_cell.length_b   1.000
_cell.length_c   1.000
_cell.angle_alpha   90.00
_cell.angle_beta   90.00
_cell.angle_gamma   90.00
#
_symmetry.space_group_name_H-M   'P 1'
#
loop_
_entity.id
_entity.type
_entity.pdbx_description
1 polymer ?
#
loop_
_entity_poly.entity_id
_entity_poly.type
_entity_poly.pdbx_seq_one_letter_code
_entity_poly.pdbx_strand_id
1 'polypeptide(L)'
;MSQYIDPVHLRQVLTQYYNDSELHTMCFDLGIDYEDIGGRGKTEKVVELLGFAQRNNRLDDIAAYVRRTRPFVQLQMTDTLPPLPAVGIGSGTSITVHVAGDFVGGDKVEGDKVTGDKITVGNISGSSGVAIGRGAAATVTTITQAAPQSQDDFRQQLQALQAMLAKAIADGDFADADDAQDAADDLDKALDEAKKDTPRADRLANKLEAVTKTIETGAKMGAAILKATPIIAALIKAASAIF
;
A
#
# COMPACT_ATOMS: atom_id res chain seq x y z
N MET A 1 -43.16 -4.07 3.83
CA MET A 1 -42.01 -4.01 2.91
C MET A 1 -40.78 -3.96 3.79
N SER A 2 -39.97 -5.03 3.82
CA SER A 2 -38.73 -5.03 4.59
C SER A 2 -37.70 -4.23 3.81
N GLN A 3 -37.33 -3.06 4.34
CA GLN A 3 -36.31 -2.21 3.71
C GLN A 3 -34.95 -2.85 3.94
N TYR A 4 -34.20 -3.12 2.88
CA TYR A 4 -32.86 -3.69 2.99
C TYR A 4 -31.82 -2.56 3.10
N ILE A 5 -30.93 -2.67 4.09
CA ILE A 5 -29.79 -1.76 4.21
C ILE A 5 -28.67 -2.28 3.32
N ASP A 6 -28.13 -1.41 2.46
CA ASP A 6 -26.97 -1.74 1.66
C ASP A 6 -25.72 -1.87 2.57
N PRO A 7 -25.13 -3.07 2.70
CA PRO A 7 -23.95 -3.28 3.54
C PRO A 7 -22.73 -2.49 3.05
N VAL A 8 -22.66 -2.18 1.75
CA VAL A 8 -21.53 -1.42 1.18
C VAL A 8 -21.59 0.03 1.66
N HIS A 9 -22.77 0.66 1.59
CA HIS A 9 -22.99 2.00 2.10
C HIS A 9 -22.79 2.06 3.62
N LEU A 10 -23.30 1.06 4.36
CA LEU A 10 -23.12 1.01 5.82
C LEU A 10 -21.64 0.92 6.22
N ARG A 11 -20.83 0.15 5.47
CA ARG A 11 -19.37 0.08 5.68
C ARG A 11 -18.70 1.44 5.49
N GLN A 12 -19.08 2.18 4.45
CA GLN A 12 -18.53 3.51 4.18
C GLN A 12 -18.87 4.49 5.31
N VAL A 13 -20.12 4.47 5.75
CA VAL A 13 -20.59 5.29 6.87
C VAL A 13 -19.82 4.98 8.16
N LEU A 14 -19.68 3.71 8.52
CA LEU A 14 -18.95 3.32 9.74
C LEU A 14 -17.46 3.69 9.64
N THR A 15 -16.81 3.44 8.50
CA THR A 15 -15.40 3.79 8.32
C THR A 15 -15.15 5.30 8.37
N GLN A 16 -16.09 6.10 7.85
CA GLN A 16 -15.95 7.56 7.76
C GLN A 16 -16.30 8.27 9.07
N TYR A 17 -17.37 7.88 9.75
CA TYR A 17 -17.93 8.65 10.87
C TYR A 17 -17.66 8.05 12.26
N TYR A 18 -17.07 6.87 12.33
CA TYR A 18 -16.71 6.23 13.59
C TYR A 18 -15.19 6.09 13.70
N ASN A 19 -14.67 6.40 14.89
CA ASN A 19 -13.33 6.01 15.31
C ASN A 19 -13.36 4.63 16.01
N ASP A 20 -12.18 4.10 16.34
CA ASP A 20 -12.03 2.75 16.92
C ASP A 20 -12.74 2.62 18.28
N SER A 21 -12.63 3.63 19.15
CA SER A 21 -13.30 3.63 20.46
C SER A 21 -14.83 3.69 20.35
N GLU A 22 -15.37 4.41 19.36
CA GLU A 22 -16.80 4.44 19.09
C GLU A 22 -17.32 3.12 18.52
N LEU A 23 -16.53 2.42 17.69
CA LEU A 23 -16.86 1.07 17.23
C LEU A 23 -16.90 0.08 18.39
N HIS A 24 -15.93 0.15 19.31
CA HIS A 24 -15.91 -0.68 20.52
C HIS A 24 -17.15 -0.42 21.39
N THR A 25 -17.51 0.86 21.58
CA THR A 25 -18.71 1.25 22.34
C THR A 25 -19.98 0.74 21.67
N MET A 26 -20.08 0.87 20.35
CA MET A 26 -21.21 0.34 19.59
C MET A 26 -21.32 -1.18 19.72
N CYS A 27 -20.20 -1.93 19.63
CA CYS A 27 -20.21 -3.38 19.79
C CYS A 27 -20.68 -3.78 21.19
N PHE A 28 -20.18 -3.10 22.23
CA PHE A 28 -20.62 -3.29 23.61
C PHE A 28 -22.13 -3.06 23.79
N ASP A 29 -22.66 -1.94 23.28
CA ASP A 29 -24.10 -1.61 23.37
C ASP A 29 -24.98 -2.60 22.61
N LEU A 30 -24.46 -3.20 21.54
CA LEU A 30 -25.13 -4.23 20.76
C LEU A 30 -24.91 -5.64 21.33
N GLY A 31 -24.13 -5.81 22.40
CA GLY A 31 -23.79 -7.12 22.95
C GLY A 31 -23.00 -8.00 21.96
N ILE A 32 -22.13 -7.38 21.16
CA ILE A 32 -21.18 -8.04 20.26
C ILE A 32 -19.80 -7.89 20.89
N ASP A 33 -19.09 -9.00 21.07
CA ASP A 33 -17.71 -8.95 21.58
C ASP A 33 -16.78 -8.37 20.51
N TYR A 34 -16.14 -7.25 20.80
CA TYR A 34 -15.25 -6.56 19.86
C TYR A 34 -13.94 -7.33 19.62
N GLU A 35 -13.53 -8.15 20.59
CA GLU A 35 -12.30 -8.95 20.52
C GLU A 35 -12.47 -10.16 19.60
N ASP A 36 -13.70 -10.67 19.45
CA ASP A 36 -14.03 -11.74 18.50
C ASP A 36 -14.06 -11.26 17.04
N ILE A 37 -14.05 -9.94 16.81
CA ILE A 37 -14.04 -9.34 15.47
C ILE A 37 -12.61 -9.26 14.94
N GLY A 38 -12.33 -10.08 13.93
CA GLY A 38 -11.05 -10.10 13.21
C GLY A 38 -10.73 -8.80 12.47
N GLY A 39 -9.46 -8.65 12.08
CA GLY A 39 -8.94 -7.47 11.37
C GLY A 39 -7.95 -6.66 12.21
N ARG A 40 -6.86 -6.22 11.58
CA ARG A 40 -5.81 -5.43 12.26
C ARG A 40 -6.10 -3.93 12.25
N GLY A 41 -6.89 -3.48 11.28
CA GLY A 41 -7.25 -2.09 11.11
C GLY A 41 -8.75 -1.85 11.25
N LYS A 42 -9.12 -0.58 11.49
CA LYS A 42 -10.51 -0.12 11.60
C LYS A 42 -11.39 -0.60 10.45
N THR A 43 -10.93 -0.43 9.21
CA THR A 43 -11.69 -0.81 8.01
C THR A 43 -11.95 -2.32 7.95
N GLU A 44 -10.95 -3.14 8.31
CA GLU A 44 -11.07 -4.60 8.34
C GLU A 44 -12.05 -5.03 9.44
N LYS A 45 -11.95 -4.45 10.65
CA LYS A 45 -12.89 -4.70 11.75
C LYS A 45 -14.32 -4.31 11.39
N VAL A 46 -14.54 -3.20 10.68
CA VAL A 46 -15.87 -2.82 10.19
C VAL A 46 -16.42 -3.87 9.21
N VAL A 47 -15.60 -4.40 8.30
CA VAL A 47 -16.02 -5.44 7.36
C VAL A 47 -16.42 -6.72 8.10
N GLU A 48 -15.60 -7.17 9.04
CA GLU A 48 -15.88 -8.37 9.84
C GLU A 48 -17.10 -8.19 10.74
N LEU A 49 -17.28 -7.01 11.35
CA LEU A 49 -18.47 -6.67 12.13
C LEU A 49 -19.75 -6.78 11.29
N LEU A 50 -19.73 -6.22 10.08
CA LEU A 50 -20.89 -6.30 9.18
C LEU A 50 -21.13 -7.73 8.71
N GLY A 51 -20.07 -8.50 8.41
CA GLY A 51 -20.18 -9.92 8.08
C GLY A 51 -20.76 -10.74 9.24
N PHE A 52 -20.33 -10.47 10.47
CA PHE A 52 -20.87 -11.09 11.68
C PHE A 52 -22.35 -10.75 11.87
N ALA A 53 -22.71 -9.47 11.77
CA ALA A 53 -24.10 -9.03 11.90
C ALA A 53 -24.99 -9.61 10.80
N GLN A 54 -24.49 -9.72 9.56
CA GLN A 54 -25.22 -10.31 8.46
C GLN A 54 -25.52 -11.80 8.70
N ARG A 55 -24.52 -12.59 9.12
CA ARG A 55 -24.70 -14.03 9.42
C ARG A 55 -25.71 -14.28 10.55
N ASN A 56 -25.83 -13.33 11.48
CA ASN A 56 -26.73 -13.42 12.62
C ASN A 56 -28.06 -12.66 12.43
N ASN A 57 -28.33 -12.12 11.23
CA ASN A 57 -29.51 -11.29 10.93
C ASN A 57 -29.66 -10.05 11.86
N ARG A 58 -28.53 -9.45 12.27
CA ARG A 58 -28.45 -8.28 13.16
C ARG A 58 -28.01 -6.99 12.46
N LEU A 59 -28.03 -6.93 11.13
CA LEU A 59 -27.67 -5.72 10.39
C LEU A 59 -28.60 -4.54 10.71
N ASP A 60 -29.89 -4.83 10.95
CA ASP A 60 -30.87 -3.82 11.32
C ASP A 60 -30.55 -3.15 12.66
N ASP A 61 -29.99 -3.91 13.62
CA ASP A 61 -29.55 -3.37 14.92
C ASP A 61 -28.45 -2.32 14.75
N ILE A 62 -27.47 -2.61 13.87
CA ILE A 62 -26.38 -1.67 13.57
C ILE A 62 -26.93 -0.41 12.91
N ALA A 63 -27.81 -0.55 11.92
CA ALA A 63 -28.39 0.61 11.25
C ALA A 63 -29.28 1.44 12.20
N ALA A 64 -30.05 0.80 13.07
CA ALA A 64 -30.84 1.47 14.10
C ALA A 64 -29.94 2.24 15.07
N TYR A 65 -28.81 1.64 15.48
CA TYR A 65 -27.82 2.31 16.32
C TYR A 65 -27.25 3.56 15.63
N VAL A 66 -26.81 3.43 14.37
CA VAL A 66 -26.25 4.54 13.58
C VAL A 66 -27.26 5.68 13.43
N ARG A 67 -28.54 5.39 13.17
CA ARG A 67 -29.60 6.42 13.10
C ARG A 67 -29.78 7.17 14.40
N ARG A 68 -29.65 6.47 15.53
CA ARG A 68 -29.82 7.06 16.86
C ARG A 68 -28.65 7.98 17.23
N THR A 69 -27.42 7.55 16.96
CA THR A 69 -26.20 8.29 17.34
C THR A 69 -25.77 9.34 16.31
N ARG A 70 -26.19 9.17 15.05
CA ARG A 70 -25.83 10.03 13.90
C ARG A 70 -27.07 10.28 13.02
N PRO A 71 -28.09 10.99 13.51
CA PRO A 71 -29.35 11.21 12.79
C PRO A 71 -29.19 11.99 11.48
N PHE A 72 -28.08 12.72 11.32
CA PHE A 72 -27.75 13.47 10.10
C PHE A 72 -27.16 12.60 8.98
N VAL A 73 -26.75 11.36 9.26
CA VAL A 73 -26.22 10.45 8.24
C VAL A 73 -27.36 9.73 7.54
N GLN A 74 -27.52 9.98 6.25
CA GLN A 74 -28.52 9.30 5.42
C GLN A 74 -28.04 7.88 5.11
N LEU A 75 -28.68 6.89 5.71
CA LEU A 75 -28.51 5.49 5.33
C LEU A 75 -29.36 5.22 4.08
N GLN A 76 -28.72 4.85 2.97
CA GLN A 76 -29.43 4.39 1.78
C GLN A 76 -30.14 3.08 2.09
N MET A 77 -31.47 3.11 1.99
CA MET A 77 -32.30 1.92 2.03
C MET A 77 -32.68 1.58 0.61
N THR A 78 -32.42 0.33 0.23
CA THR A 78 -32.68 -0.15 -1.10
C THR A 78 -33.86 -1.11 -1.03
N ASP A 79 -34.97 -0.74 -1.66
CA ASP A 79 -36.17 -1.60 -1.74
C ASP A 79 -35.98 -2.73 -2.78
N THR A 80 -35.01 -2.56 -3.68
CA THR A 80 -34.61 -3.58 -4.65
C THR A 80 -33.61 -4.53 -4.00
N LEU A 81 -34.05 -5.77 -3.76
CA LEU A 81 -33.14 -6.88 -3.47
C LEU A 81 -31.98 -6.83 -4.49
N PRO A 82 -30.71 -6.90 -4.03
CA PRO A 82 -29.61 -7.03 -4.96
C PRO A 82 -29.92 -8.22 -5.86
N PRO A 83 -29.74 -8.10 -7.18
CA PRO A 83 -29.95 -9.22 -8.08
C PRO A 83 -29.14 -10.38 -7.52
N LEU A 84 -29.82 -11.44 -7.10
CA LEU A 84 -29.15 -12.66 -6.66
C LEU A 84 -28.11 -12.95 -7.75
N PRO A 85 -26.82 -13.17 -7.39
CA PRO A 85 -25.85 -13.57 -8.40
C PRO A 85 -26.51 -14.73 -9.12
N ALA A 86 -26.68 -14.61 -10.44
CA ALA A 86 -27.36 -15.61 -11.22
C ALA A 86 -26.57 -16.90 -11.05
N VAL A 87 -26.95 -17.70 -10.05
CA VAL A 87 -26.50 -19.07 -9.91
C VAL A 87 -27.10 -19.70 -11.14
N GLY A 88 -26.27 -19.83 -12.17
CA GLY A 88 -26.61 -20.48 -13.41
C GLY A 88 -26.93 -21.93 -13.07
N ILE A 89 -28.18 -22.20 -12.69
CA ILE A 89 -28.77 -23.53 -12.74
C ILE A 89 -29.02 -23.76 -14.23
N GLY A 90 -27.92 -23.97 -14.95
CA GLY A 90 -27.92 -24.44 -16.32
C GLY A 90 -28.54 -25.82 -16.31
N SER A 91 -29.78 -25.89 -16.79
CA SER A 91 -30.47 -27.14 -17.05
C SER A 91 -29.66 -27.94 -18.08
N GLY A 92 -28.94 -28.95 -17.59
CA GLY A 92 -28.52 -30.15 -18.31
C GLY A 92 -27.59 -29.96 -19.50
N THR A 93 -26.27 -30.08 -19.30
CA THR A 93 -25.44 -31.11 -19.95
C THR A 93 -23.99 -31.07 -19.47
N SER A 94 -23.43 -32.26 -19.27
CA SER A 94 -22.02 -32.61 -19.03
C SER A 94 -21.35 -32.11 -17.74
N ILE A 95 -21.29 -33.00 -16.76
CA ILE A 95 -20.29 -32.94 -15.69
C ILE A 95 -18.93 -33.30 -16.32
N THR A 96 -18.08 -32.31 -16.55
CA THR A 96 -16.67 -32.54 -16.83
C THR A 96 -15.89 -32.33 -15.54
N VAL A 97 -15.51 -33.44 -14.90
CA VAL A 97 -14.56 -33.45 -13.79
C VAL A 97 -13.18 -33.07 -14.35
N HIS A 98 -12.66 -31.90 -14.00
CA HIS A 98 -11.26 -31.55 -14.24
C HIS A 98 -10.45 -31.71 -12.95
N VAL A 99 -9.71 -32.81 -12.91
CA VAL A 99 -8.61 -33.08 -11.99
C VAL A 99 -7.30 -32.69 -12.69
N ALA A 100 -6.47 -31.92 -11.98
CA ALA A 100 -5.03 -31.69 -12.13
C ALA A 100 -4.38 -31.81 -13.51
N GLY A 101 -4.02 -30.66 -14.10
CA GLY A 101 -3.04 -30.57 -15.18
C GLY A 101 -3.41 -29.51 -16.20
N ASP A 102 -3.19 -28.23 -15.88
CA ASP A 102 -3.46 -27.13 -16.80
C ASP A 102 -2.48 -27.13 -17.97
N PHE A 103 -3.02 -27.39 -19.16
CA PHE A 103 -2.40 -27.07 -20.44
C PHE A 103 -2.98 -25.73 -20.89
N VAL A 104 -2.22 -24.64 -20.75
CA VAL A 104 -2.59 -23.33 -21.28
C VAL A 104 -2.33 -23.29 -22.79
N GLY A 105 -3.29 -23.82 -23.55
CA GLY A 105 -3.43 -23.54 -24.97
C GLY A 105 -3.78 -22.07 -25.15
N GLY A 106 -2.94 -21.35 -25.91
CA GLY A 106 -3.04 -19.92 -26.13
C GLY A 106 -4.39 -19.51 -26.72
N ASP A 107 -5.25 -18.97 -25.86
CA ASP A 107 -6.35 -18.15 -26.31
C ASP A 107 -5.77 -16.81 -26.76
N LYS A 108 -5.87 -16.52 -28.06
CA LYS A 108 -5.63 -15.17 -28.58
C LYS A 108 -6.84 -14.35 -28.19
N VAL A 109 -6.83 -13.83 -26.97
CA VAL A 109 -7.79 -12.81 -26.56
C VAL A 109 -7.52 -11.55 -27.40
N GLU A 110 -8.50 -11.19 -28.23
CA GLU A 110 -8.57 -9.87 -28.85
C GLU A 110 -8.64 -8.83 -27.73
N GLY A 111 -7.46 -8.28 -27.41
CA GLY A 111 -7.23 -6.97 -26.84
C GLY A 111 -8.35 -6.33 -26.02
N ASP A 112 -8.75 -6.95 -24.91
CA ASP A 112 -9.31 -6.17 -23.81
C ASP A 112 -8.18 -5.29 -23.30
N LYS A 113 -8.25 -4.00 -23.65
CA LYS A 113 -7.41 -2.97 -23.04
C LYS A 113 -7.75 -2.97 -21.55
N VAL A 114 -6.96 -3.68 -20.75
CA VAL A 114 -6.86 -3.49 -19.30
C VAL A 114 -6.32 -2.09 -19.03
N THR A 115 -7.20 -1.11 -19.21
CA THR A 115 -6.97 0.30 -18.95
C THR A 115 -7.28 0.52 -17.49
N GLY A 116 -6.25 0.42 -16.65
CA GLY A 116 -6.32 0.90 -15.26
C GLY A 116 -5.92 -0.09 -14.18
N ASP A 117 -5.77 -1.37 -14.47
CA ASP A 117 -5.36 -2.32 -13.44
C ASP A 117 -3.85 -2.29 -13.22
N LYS A 118 -3.46 -2.01 -11.97
CA LYS A 118 -2.09 -2.15 -11.48
C LYS A 118 -1.73 -3.63 -11.48
N ILE A 119 -1.13 -4.11 -12.57
CA ILE A 119 -0.60 -5.47 -12.60
C ILE A 119 0.61 -5.54 -11.69
N THR A 120 0.41 -6.12 -10.50
CA THR A 120 1.49 -6.42 -9.58
C THR A 120 2.12 -7.72 -10.04
N VAL A 121 3.19 -7.60 -10.83
CA VAL A 121 4.09 -8.73 -11.06
C VAL A 121 4.90 -8.99 -9.80
N GLY A 122 5.07 -10.26 -9.43
CA GLY A 122 5.88 -10.66 -8.29
C GLY A 122 7.37 -10.35 -8.47
N ASN A 123 8.22 -10.94 -7.64
CA ASN A 123 9.66 -10.76 -7.75
C ASN A 123 10.18 -11.31 -9.09
N ILE A 124 10.76 -10.44 -9.93
CA ILE A 124 11.38 -10.78 -11.22
C ILE A 124 12.91 -10.90 -11.15
N SER A 125 13.49 -10.92 -9.95
CA SER A 125 14.94 -11.03 -9.79
C SER A 125 15.47 -12.30 -10.45
N GLY A 126 16.37 -12.17 -11.43
CA GLY A 126 16.98 -13.28 -12.16
C GLY A 126 16.36 -13.60 -13.53
N SER A 127 15.28 -12.93 -13.93
CA SER A 127 14.72 -13.06 -15.27
C SER A 127 15.44 -12.15 -16.27
N SER A 128 15.90 -12.71 -17.39
CA SER A 128 16.37 -11.94 -18.54
C SER A 128 15.29 -11.88 -19.62
N GLY A 129 15.04 -10.70 -20.19
CA GLY A 129 14.08 -10.53 -21.29
C GLY A 129 12.65 -10.17 -20.87
N VAL A 130 12.47 -9.20 -19.97
CA VAL A 130 11.14 -8.63 -19.71
C VAL A 130 10.72 -7.79 -20.91
N ALA A 131 9.79 -8.31 -21.72
CA ALA A 131 9.21 -7.58 -22.84
C ALA A 131 8.20 -6.55 -22.32
N ILE A 132 8.63 -5.30 -22.26
CA ILE A 132 7.76 -4.16 -21.95
C ILE A 132 7.13 -3.70 -23.27
N GLY A 133 5.80 -3.70 -23.35
CA GLY A 133 5.08 -3.27 -24.56
C GLY A 133 5.47 -1.84 -24.98
N ARG A 134 5.32 -1.52 -26.28
CA ARG A 134 5.56 -0.17 -26.82
C ARG A 134 4.75 0.86 -26.01
N GLY A 135 5.45 1.76 -25.32
CA GLY A 135 4.85 2.82 -24.50
C GLY A 135 4.74 2.52 -23.00
N ALA A 136 5.06 1.30 -22.56
CA ALA A 136 5.25 1.02 -21.15
C ALA A 136 6.71 1.34 -20.75
N ALA A 137 6.88 1.92 -19.56
CA ALA A 137 8.18 2.20 -18.96
C ALA A 137 8.26 1.44 -17.64
N ALA A 138 9.33 0.70 -17.43
CA ALA A 138 9.67 0.16 -16.11
C ALA A 138 11.04 0.68 -15.71
N THR A 139 11.12 1.21 -14.50
CA THR A 139 12.39 1.64 -13.91
C THR A 139 12.85 0.55 -12.96
N VAL A 140 13.85 -0.23 -13.37
CA VAL A 140 14.49 -1.19 -12.47
C VAL A 140 15.37 -0.41 -11.52
N THR A 141 14.89 -0.22 -10.29
CA THR A 141 15.68 0.42 -9.22
C THR A 141 16.55 -0.65 -8.57
N THR A 142 17.63 -1.06 -9.26
CA THR A 142 18.61 -1.97 -8.65
C THR A 142 19.54 -1.13 -7.79
N ILE A 143 19.39 -1.21 -6.48
CA ILE A 143 20.40 -0.66 -5.57
C ILE A 143 21.53 -1.67 -5.51
N THR A 144 22.49 -1.54 -6.41
CA THR A 144 23.74 -2.29 -6.33
C THR A 144 24.55 -1.74 -5.16
N GLN A 145 25.08 -2.63 -4.30
CA GLN A 145 26.04 -2.25 -3.25
C GLN A 145 27.39 -1.78 -3.81
N ALA A 146 27.56 -1.80 -5.13
CA ALA A 146 28.74 -1.28 -5.79
C ALA A 146 28.74 0.25 -5.72
N ALA A 147 29.90 0.84 -5.40
CA ALA A 147 30.07 2.28 -5.47
C ALA A 147 29.75 2.78 -6.89
N PRO A 148 29.00 3.88 -7.06
CA PRO A 148 28.70 4.41 -8.37
C PRO A 148 30.01 4.76 -9.10
N GLN A 149 30.03 4.55 -10.41
CA GLN A 149 31.22 4.76 -11.24
C GLN A 149 31.11 6.01 -12.13
N SER A 150 29.92 6.62 -12.17
CA SER A 150 29.62 7.81 -12.96
C SER A 150 28.66 8.75 -12.22
N GLN A 151 28.56 10.00 -12.66
CA GLN A 151 27.60 10.97 -12.12
C GLN A 151 26.16 10.49 -12.27
N ASP A 152 25.84 9.83 -13.38
CA ASP A 152 24.50 9.29 -13.64
C ASP A 152 24.19 8.12 -12.71
N ASP A 153 25.14 7.19 -12.50
CA ASP A 153 24.98 6.11 -11.52
C ASP A 153 24.78 6.67 -10.11
N PHE A 154 25.55 7.71 -9.75
CA PHE A 154 25.43 8.37 -8.45
C PHE A 154 24.02 8.95 -8.26
N ARG A 155 23.50 9.67 -9.25
CA ARG A 155 22.14 10.23 -9.22
C ARG A 155 21.07 9.14 -9.13
N GLN A 156 21.21 8.05 -9.88
CA GLN A 156 20.28 6.91 -9.83
C GLN A 156 20.27 6.25 -8.45
N GLN A 157 21.43 6.01 -7.85
CA GLN A 157 21.51 5.45 -6.50
C GLN A 157 20.94 6.39 -5.44
N LEU A 158 21.13 7.70 -5.59
CA LEU A 158 20.60 8.69 -4.66
C LEU A 158 19.06 8.81 -4.76
N GLN A 159 18.48 8.69 -5.96
CA GLN A 159 17.04 8.55 -6.16
C GLN A 159 16.49 7.26 -5.57
N ALA A 160 17.23 6.15 -5.71
CA ALA A 160 16.83 4.88 -5.14
C ALA A 160 16.82 4.92 -3.60
N LEU A 161 17.81 5.59 -3.01
CA LEU A 161 17.86 5.87 -1.58
C LEU A 161 16.66 6.72 -1.13
N GLN A 162 16.26 7.72 -1.92
CA GLN A 162 15.08 8.55 -1.66
C GLN A 162 13.79 7.72 -1.64
N ALA A 163 13.62 6.82 -2.62
CA ALA A 163 12.47 5.92 -2.66
C ALA A 163 12.43 4.97 -1.46
N MET A 164 13.58 4.45 -1.01
CA MET A 164 13.65 3.63 0.21
C MET A 164 13.29 4.43 1.46
N LEU A 165 13.79 5.66 1.57
CA LEU A 165 13.51 6.53 2.71
C LEU A 165 12.02 6.88 2.77
N ALA A 166 11.42 7.28 1.64
CA ALA A 166 9.98 7.53 1.54
C ALA A 166 9.14 6.31 1.94
N LYS A 167 9.57 5.10 1.56
CA LYS A 167 8.92 3.87 1.99
C LYS A 167 9.04 3.64 3.50
N ALA A 168 10.23 3.83 4.08
CA ALA A 168 10.44 3.70 5.52
C ALA A 168 9.60 4.71 6.32
N ILE A 169 9.44 5.94 5.82
CA ILE A 169 8.54 6.95 6.40
C ILE A 169 7.09 6.45 6.36
N ALA A 170 6.63 5.95 5.21
CA ALA A 170 5.27 5.45 5.05
C ALA A 170 4.96 4.21 5.91
N ASP A 171 5.97 3.36 6.13
CA ASP A 171 5.88 2.15 6.95
C ASP A 171 6.01 2.46 8.47
N GLY A 172 6.34 3.71 8.84
CA GLY A 172 6.47 4.15 10.24
C GLY A 172 7.76 3.68 10.93
N ASP A 173 8.84 3.49 10.17
CA ASP A 173 10.14 2.99 10.67
C ASP A 173 10.91 4.03 11.51
N PHE A 174 10.46 5.29 11.51
CA PHE A 174 11.03 6.38 12.29
C PHE A 174 10.34 6.52 13.65
N ALA A 175 11.12 6.85 14.67
CA ALA A 175 10.62 7.14 16.01
C ALA A 175 9.85 8.46 16.05
N ASP A 176 10.38 9.46 15.34
CA ASP A 176 9.87 10.81 15.22
C ASP A 176 9.62 11.13 13.72
N ALA A 177 8.47 11.72 13.42
CA ALA A 177 8.12 12.12 12.06
C ALA A 177 8.96 13.31 11.59
N ASP A 178 9.40 14.19 12.50
CA ASP A 178 10.20 15.36 12.18
C ASP A 178 11.61 14.94 11.72
N ASP A 179 12.24 13.98 12.41
CA ASP A 179 13.52 13.38 11.98
C ASP A 179 13.41 12.75 10.58
N ALA A 180 12.29 12.06 10.33
CA ALA A 180 12.04 11.42 9.05
C ALA A 180 11.97 12.45 7.91
N GLN A 181 11.31 13.58 8.17
CA GLN A 181 11.20 14.69 7.22
C GLN A 181 12.54 15.40 7.02
N ASP A 182 13.31 15.64 8.08
CA ASP A 182 14.64 16.25 8.00
C ASP A 182 15.60 15.41 7.15
N ALA A 183 15.58 14.08 7.31
CA ALA A 183 16.36 13.18 6.48
C ALA A 183 15.94 13.24 5.00
N ALA A 184 14.64 13.35 4.71
CA ALA A 184 14.13 13.48 3.35
C ALA A 184 14.55 14.80 2.71
N ASP A 185 14.42 15.91 3.44
CA ASP A 185 14.79 17.25 3.00
C ASP A 185 16.29 17.36 2.70
N ASP A 186 17.14 16.75 3.53
CA ASP A 186 18.59 16.73 3.31
C ASP A 186 19.01 15.87 2.13
N LEU A 187 18.26 14.80 1.85
CA LEU A 187 18.46 13.96 0.67
C LEU A 187 18.04 14.66 -0.62
N ASP A 188 16.91 15.40 -0.61
CA ASP A 188 16.47 16.23 -1.74
C ASP A 188 17.49 17.33 -2.05
N LYS A 189 17.98 17.97 -1.00
CA LYS A 189 19.09 18.92 -1.04
C LYS A 189 20.38 18.32 -1.62
N ALA A 190 20.62 17.02 -1.47
CA ALA A 190 21.76 16.32 -2.05
C ALA A 190 21.51 15.99 -3.54
N LEU A 191 20.29 15.58 -3.91
CA LEU A 191 19.87 15.41 -5.31
C LEU A 191 20.07 16.69 -6.11
N ASP A 192 19.63 17.82 -5.56
CA ASP A 192 19.73 19.11 -6.25
C ASP A 192 21.18 19.57 -6.40
N GLU A 193 22.05 19.29 -5.41
CA GLU A 193 23.48 19.54 -5.55
C GLU A 193 24.11 18.65 -6.64
N ALA A 194 23.72 17.36 -6.70
CA ALA A 194 24.22 16.41 -7.68
C ALA A 194 23.78 16.73 -9.12
N LYS A 195 22.67 17.46 -9.31
CA LYS A 195 22.14 17.88 -10.61
C LYS A 195 22.82 19.11 -11.21
N LYS A 196 23.62 19.85 -10.43
CA LYS A 196 24.32 21.05 -10.92
C LYS A 196 25.32 20.70 -12.02
N ASP A 197 25.65 21.66 -12.87
CA ASP A 197 26.70 21.51 -13.88
C ASP A 197 28.08 21.26 -13.24
N THR A 198 28.31 21.84 -12.06
CA THR A 198 29.51 21.65 -11.24
C THR A 198 29.12 21.29 -9.80
N PRO A 199 28.78 20.03 -9.52
CA PRO A 199 28.46 19.57 -8.17
C PRO A 199 29.68 19.69 -7.25
N ARG A 200 29.45 20.01 -5.97
CA ARG A 200 30.54 20.09 -4.99
C ARG A 200 30.58 18.84 -4.12
N ALA A 201 31.64 18.05 -4.26
CA ALA A 201 31.85 16.81 -3.50
C ALA A 201 31.66 17.00 -1.99
N ASP A 202 32.29 18.01 -1.38
CA ASP A 202 32.17 18.27 0.07
C ASP A 202 30.73 18.57 0.50
N ARG A 203 29.96 19.27 -0.34
CA ARG A 203 28.55 19.58 -0.02
C ARG A 203 27.69 18.34 -0.10
N LEU A 204 27.94 17.45 -1.07
CA LEU A 204 27.26 16.17 -1.18
C LEU A 204 27.59 15.29 0.03
N ALA A 205 28.87 15.16 0.38
CA ALA A 205 29.31 14.40 1.54
C ALA A 205 28.65 14.88 2.84
N ASN A 206 28.71 16.19 3.12
CA ASN A 206 28.12 16.76 4.34
C ASN A 206 26.60 16.55 4.43
N LYS A 207 25.87 16.62 3.30
CA LYS A 207 24.42 16.37 3.29
C LYS A 207 24.11 14.89 3.54
N LEU A 208 24.87 13.98 2.91
CA LEU A 208 24.72 12.54 3.13
C LEU A 208 25.11 12.12 4.56
N GLU A 209 26.10 12.79 5.16
CA GLU A 209 26.42 12.61 6.59
C GLU A 209 25.28 13.09 7.50
N ALA A 210 24.63 14.23 7.17
CA ALA A 210 23.47 14.71 7.90
C ALA A 210 22.32 13.69 7.82
N VAL A 211 22.00 13.17 6.63
CA VAL A 211 21.02 12.08 6.44
C VAL A 211 21.39 10.86 7.29
N THR A 212 22.67 10.44 7.29
CA THR A 212 23.14 9.31 8.10
C THR A 212 22.88 9.55 9.59
N LYS A 213 23.24 10.74 10.09
CA LYS A 213 23.07 11.11 11.50
C LYS A 213 21.60 11.11 11.91
N THR A 214 20.73 11.71 11.10
CA THR A 214 19.28 11.75 11.38
C THR A 214 18.68 10.35 11.38
N ILE A 215 19.11 9.50 10.45
CA ILE A 215 18.71 8.09 10.43
C ILE A 215 19.21 7.36 11.69
N GLU A 216 20.45 7.58 12.14
CA GLU A 216 20.98 6.94 13.35
C GLU A 216 20.26 7.38 14.64
N THR A 217 19.84 8.64 14.73
CA THR A 217 19.13 9.16 15.91
C THR A 217 17.65 8.85 15.91
N GLY A 218 17.01 8.90 14.73
CA GLY A 218 15.56 8.80 14.57
C GLY A 218 15.03 7.38 14.29
N ALA A 219 15.88 6.41 13.97
CA ALA A 219 15.41 5.08 13.57
C ALA A 219 15.00 4.17 14.73
N LYS A 220 13.78 3.61 14.68
CA LYS A 220 13.40 2.47 15.51
C LYS A 220 13.92 1.15 14.94
N MET A 221 15.24 0.97 14.82
CA MET A 221 15.88 -0.26 14.29
C MET A 221 15.12 -0.95 13.13
N GLY A 222 14.49 -0.17 12.24
CA GLY A 222 13.69 -0.70 11.14
C GLY A 222 14.59 -1.40 10.13
N ALA A 223 14.15 -2.55 9.60
CA ALA A 223 14.97 -3.33 8.68
C ALA A 223 15.32 -2.59 7.38
N ALA A 224 14.53 -1.58 6.98
CA ALA A 224 14.81 -0.74 5.83
C ALA A 224 15.98 0.23 6.12
N ILE A 225 16.01 0.79 7.32
CA ILE A 225 17.03 1.76 7.74
C ILE A 225 18.42 1.11 7.80
N LEU A 226 18.52 -0.10 8.36
CA LEU A 226 19.79 -0.84 8.42
C LEU A 226 20.39 -1.13 7.03
N LYS A 227 19.55 -1.19 5.99
CA LYS A 227 20.00 -1.37 4.61
C LYS A 227 20.49 -0.08 3.97
N ALA A 228 20.01 1.08 4.42
CA ALA A 228 20.36 2.38 3.85
C ALA A 228 21.77 2.85 4.23
N THR A 229 22.22 2.59 5.47
CA THR A 229 23.54 3.04 5.97
C THR A 229 24.73 2.66 5.08
N PRO A 230 24.91 1.39 4.64
CA PRO A 230 26.03 1.05 3.77
C PRO A 230 25.95 1.71 2.39
N ILE A 231 24.75 1.99 1.89
CA ILE A 231 24.55 2.70 0.61
C ILE A 231 24.99 4.15 0.76
N ILE A 232 24.59 4.82 1.85
CA ILE A 232 24.98 6.22 2.11
C ILE A 232 26.51 6.33 2.24
N ALA A 233 27.15 5.42 2.97
CA ALA A 233 28.61 5.40 3.09
C ALA A 233 29.32 5.22 1.73
N ALA A 234 28.77 4.35 0.86
CA ALA A 234 29.29 4.16 -0.50
C ALA A 234 29.13 5.42 -1.35
N LEU A 235 27.98 6.11 -1.22
CA LEU A 235 27.73 7.38 -1.90
C LEU A 235 28.68 8.49 -1.41
N ILE A 236 28.91 8.63 -0.11
CA ILE A 236 29.85 9.63 0.44
C ILE A 236 31.24 9.42 -0.18
N LYS A 237 31.74 8.18 -0.18
CA LYS A 237 33.05 7.85 -0.76
C LYS A 237 33.10 8.12 -2.27
N ALA A 238 32.02 7.82 -2.99
CA ALA A 238 31.96 8.03 -4.42
C ALA A 238 31.85 9.51 -4.80
N ALA A 239 31.22 10.34 -3.95
CA ALA A 239 31.10 11.76 -4.19
C ALA A 239 32.49 12.43 -4.37
N SER A 240 33.48 12.06 -3.54
CA SER A 240 34.86 12.57 -3.67
C SER A 240 35.66 11.98 -4.85
N ALA A 241 35.20 10.87 -5.42
CA ALA A 241 35.88 10.23 -6.55
C ALA A 241 35.33 10.69 -7.91
N ILE A 242 34.05 11.07 -7.94
CA ILE A 242 33.32 11.42 -9.16
C ILE A 242 33.27 12.94 -9.41
N PHE A 243 33.20 13.75 -8.35
CA PHE A 243 33.05 15.21 -8.42
C PHE A 243 34.28 15.91 -7.85
#